data_AF-A0A8C4SSK5-F1
#
_entry.id   AF-A0A8C4SSK5-F1
#
_cell.length_a   1.000
_cell.length_b   1.000
_cell.length_c   1.000
_cell.angle_alpha   90.00
_cell.angle_beta   90.00
_cell.angle_gamma   90.00
#
_symmetry.space_group_name_H-M   'P 1'
#
loop_
_entity.id
_entity.type
_entity.pdbx_description
1 polymer ?
#
loop_
_entity_poly.entity_id
_entity_poly.type
_entity_poly.pdbx_seq_one_letter_code
_entity_poly.pdbx_strand_id
1 'polypeptide(L)' 'EEDHSRSVSSSPNPALTFCVKTHDRLYYMVAPSPEAMRIWMDVIVTGAEGYTQFMN' A
#
# COMPACT_ATOMS: atom_id res chain seq x y z
N GLU A 1 1.53 -4.49 -16.18
CA GLU A 1 0.56 -3.51 -15.65
C GLU A 1 -0.87 -4.03 -15.43
N GLU A 2 -1.43 -4.88 -16.29
CA GLU A 2 -2.86 -5.27 -16.18
C GLU A 2 -3.26 -6.10 -14.93
N ASP A 3 -2.36 -6.92 -14.40
CA ASP A 3 -2.68 -7.82 -13.27
C ASP A 3 -2.91 -7.04 -11.96
N HIS A 4 -2.23 -5.90 -11.82
CA HIS A 4 -2.32 -5.05 -10.64
C HIS A 4 -3.73 -4.46 -10.49
N SER A 5 -4.27 -3.91 -11.58
CA SER A 5 -5.60 -3.29 -11.61
C SER A 5 -6.72 -4.31 -11.42
N ARG A 6 -6.55 -5.55 -11.91
CA ARG A 6 -7.55 -6.63 -11.72
C ARG A 6 -7.66 -7.08 -10.27
N SER A 7 -6.55 -7.16 -9.55
CA SER A 7 -6.54 -7.60 -8.15
C SER A 7 -7.18 -6.58 -7.20
N VAL A 8 -6.97 -5.28 -7.44
CA VAL A 8 -7.60 -4.21 -6.65
C VAL A 8 -9.10 -4.13 -6.94
N SER A 9 -9.49 -4.23 -8.22
CA SER A 9 -10.91 -4.19 -8.63
C SER A 9 -11.70 -5.43 -8.22
N SER A 10 -11.04 -6.58 -8.06
CA SER A 10 -11.66 -7.82 -7.55
C SER A 10 -11.75 -7.87 -6.01
N SER A 11 -11.20 -6.89 -5.29
CA SER A 11 -11.23 -6.90 -3.83
C SER A 11 -12.65 -6.67 -3.29
N PRO A 12 -12.98 -7.21 -2.11
CA PRO A 12 -14.28 -6.98 -1.48
C PRO A 12 -14.57 -5.50 -1.19
N ASN A 13 -13.53 -4.67 -1.05
CA ASN A 13 -13.65 -3.24 -0.86
C ASN A 13 -12.52 -2.50 -1.61
N PRO A 14 -12.74 -2.16 -2.90
CA PRO A 14 -11.71 -1.53 -3.72
C PRO A 14 -11.26 -0.16 -3.20
N ALA A 15 -12.17 0.60 -2.58
CA ALA A 15 -11.84 1.91 -2.01
C ALA A 15 -10.90 1.82 -0.81
N LEU A 16 -10.90 0.69 -0.10
CA LEU A 16 -10.03 0.42 1.05
C LEU A 16 -8.93 -0.60 0.75
N THR A 17 -8.68 -0.90 -0.52
CA THR A 17 -7.63 -1.83 -0.93
C THR A 17 -6.43 -1.10 -1.50
N PHE A 18 -5.23 -1.49 -1.09
CA PHE A 18 -3.97 -0.97 -1.61
C PHE A 18 -2.92 -2.07 -1.71
N CYS A 19 -1.85 -1.80 -2.47
CA CYS A 19 -0.71 -2.70 -2.55
C CYS A 19 0.55 -2.10 -1.96
N VAL A 20 1.43 -2.98 -1.48
CA VAL A 20 2.79 -2.63 -1.10
C VAL A 20 3.74 -3.54 -1.86
N LYS A 21 4.63 -2.93 -2.63
CA LYS A 21 5.65 -3.62 -3.41
C LYS A 21 6.99 -3.53 -2.68
N THR A 22 7.52 -4.67 -2.26
CA THR A 22 8.91 -4.80 -1.81
C THR A 22 9.76 -5.30 -2.98
N HIS A 23 11.07 -5.54 -2.75
CA HIS A 23 11.95 -6.05 -3.80
C HIS A 23 11.53 -7.44 -4.29
N ASP A 24 11.08 -8.30 -3.37
CA ASP A 24 10.79 -9.71 -3.65
C ASP A 24 9.30 -10.02 -3.78
N ARG A 25 8.41 -9.13 -3.32
CA ARG A 25 7.00 -9.47 -3.18
C ARG A 25 6.06 -8.28 -3.32
N LEU A 26 4.88 -8.57 -3.87
CA LEU A 26 3.73 -7.67 -3.89
C LEU A 26 2.69 -8.16 -2.88
N TYR A 27 2.29 -7.30 -1.96
CA TYR A 27 1.22 -7.54 -1.00
C TYR A 27 -0.02 -6.75 -1.36
N TYR A 28 -1.20 -7.36 -1.25
CA TYR A 28 -2.49 -6.70 -1.40
C TYR A 28 -3.19 -6.69 -0.04
N MET A 29 -3.54 -5.50 0.45
CA MET A 29 -4.10 -5.31 1.79
C MET A 29 -5.42 -4.57 1.69
N VAL A 30 -6.40 -5.00 2.49
CA VAL A 30 -7.70 -4.36 2.62
C VAL A 30 -7.78 -3.75 4.02
N ALA A 31 -7.90 -2.44 4.12
CA ALA A 31 -8.04 -1.75 5.38
C ALA A 31 -9.47 -1.93 5.95
N PRO A 32 -9.61 -2.05 7.28
CA PRO A 32 -10.93 -2.19 7.91
C PRO A 32 -11.73 -0.88 7.93
N SER A 33 -11.06 0.27 7.78
CA SER A 33 -11.70 1.60 7.71
C SER A 33 -10.85 2.60 6.92
N PRO A 34 -11.44 3.72 6.46
CA PRO A 34 -10.71 4.81 5.82
C PRO A 34 -9.62 5.41 6.72
N GLU A 35 -9.87 5.51 8.03
CA GLU A 35 -8.93 6.05 9.01
C GLU A 35 -7.70 5.15 9.12
N ALA A 36 -7.92 3.83 9.21
CA ALA A 36 -6.84 2.86 9.24
C ALA A 36 -6.01 2.92 7.95
N MET A 37 -6.64 3.03 6.78
CA MET A 37 -5.93 3.17 5.50
C MET A 37 -5.02 4.41 5.49
N ARG A 38 -5.51 5.57 5.94
CA ARG A 38 -4.71 6.80 6.00
C ARG A 38 -3.49 6.59 6.90
N ILE A 39 -3.69 6.05 8.10
CA ILE A 39 -2.58 5.76 9.03
C ILE A 39 -1.55 4.81 8.41
N TRP A 40 -1.99 3.72 7.77
CA TRP A 40 -1.09 2.78 7.11
C TRP A 40 -0.28 3.44 5.99
N MET A 41 -0.93 4.23 5.14
CA MET A 41 -0.25 4.95 4.07
C MET A 41 0.76 5.96 4.62
N ASP A 42 0.37 6.76 5.62
CA ASP A 42 1.23 7.76 6.25
C ASP A 42 2.49 7.10 6.82
N VAL A 43 2.35 6.01 7.60
CA VAL A 43 3.50 5.30 8.19
C VAL A 43 4.43 4.73 7.12
N ILE A 44 3.89 4.17 6.02
CA ILE A 44 4.70 3.59 4.94
C ILE A 44 5.45 4.68 4.17
N VAL A 45 4.76 5.75 3.77
CA VAL A 45 5.37 6.84 2.99
C VAL A 45 6.40 7.58 3.83
N THR A 46 6.05 8.01 5.04
CA THR A 46 7.00 8.69 5.93
C THR A 46 8.18 7.79 6.31
N GLY A 47 7.95 6.50 6.55
CA GLY A 47 9.02 5.54 6.80
C GLY A 47 9.98 5.39 5.61
N ALA A 48 9.46 5.34 4.38
CA ALA A 48 10.27 5.28 3.17
C ALA A 48 11.06 6.57 2.92
N GLU A 49 10.46 7.74 3.15
CA GLU A 49 11.12 9.04 3.05
C GLU A 49 12.24 9.23 4.08
N GLY A 50 12.03 8.75 5.32
CA GLY A 50 13.09 8.74 6.33
C GLY A 50 14.26 7.84 5.90
N TYR A 51 13.98 6.66 5.35
CA TYR A 51 15.02 5.74 4.89
C TYR A 51 15.86 6.31 3.74
N THR A 52 15.24 7.02 2.77
CA THR A 52 15.98 7.68 1.69
C THR A 52 16.82 8.86 2.19
N GLN A 53 16.35 9.60 3.19
CA GLN A 53 17.12 10.71 3.80
C GLN A 53 18.34 10.24 4.60
N PHE A 54 18.31 9.05 5.21
CA PHE A 54 19.45 8.48 5.94
C PHE A 54 20.50 7.79 5.06
N MET A 55 20.16 7.46 3.80
CA MET A 55 21.06 6.78 2.85
C MET A 55 21.73 7.71 1.83
N ASN A 56 21.59 9.04 2.00
CA ASN A 56 22.24 10.07 1.18
C ASN A 56 23.20 10.91 2.01
#